data_AF-A0A158I2Z6-F1
#
_entry.id   AF-A0A158I2Z6-F1
#
_cell.length_a   1.000
_cell.length_b   1.000
_cell.length_c   1.000
_cell.angle_alpha   90.00
_cell.angle_beta   90.00
_cell.angle_gamma   90.00
#
_symmetry.space_group_name_H-M   'P 1'
#
loop_
_entity.id
_entity.type
_entity.pdbx_description
1 polymer ?
#
loop_
_entity_poly.entity_id
_entity_poly.type
_entity_poly.pdbx_seq_one_letter_code
_entity_poly.pdbx_strand_id
1 'polypeptide(L)'
;MARLFLGNLDPDTSDDEIREFLAKYGFPPFDEIERAPGEGSRPAAVLTYRNIDPNALGQLQKRIHSMHWKNRPLTAQILRDGFA
;
A
#
# COMPACT_ATOMS: atom_id res chain seq x y z
N MET A 1 14.55 -0.14 -5.36
CA MET A 1 13.71 -0.32 -4.16
C MET A 1 12.64 0.75 -4.17
N ALA A 2 11.39 0.35 -3.99
CA ALA A 2 10.25 1.25 -3.91
C ALA A 2 9.41 0.85 -2.70
N ARG A 3 8.85 1.84 -2.00
CA ARG A 3 7.97 1.61 -0.84
C ARG A 3 6.59 2.18 -1.15
N LEU A 4 5.56 1.45 -0.80
CA LEU A 4 4.17 1.85 -0.95
C LEU A 4 3.54 1.99 0.43
N PHE A 5 3.16 3.19 0.80
CA PHE A 5 2.34 3.47 1.96
C PHE A 5 0.86 3.27 1.61
N LEU A 6 0.16 2.47 2.41
CA LEU A 6 -1.28 2.29 2.39
C LEU A 6 -1.85 2.80 3.71
N GLY A 7 -2.53 3.93 3.68
CA GLY A 7 -3.22 4.51 4.83
C GLY A 7 -4.74 4.37 4.72
N ASN A 8 -5.42 4.59 5.84
CA ASN A 8 -6.88 4.42 5.95
C ASN A 8 -7.34 3.00 5.61
N LEU A 9 -6.52 2.01 5.97
CA LEU A 9 -6.90 0.61 5.88
C LEU A 9 -8.01 0.33 6.89
N ASP A 10 -8.84 -0.67 6.58
CA ASP A 10 -9.80 -1.16 7.56
C ASP A 10 -9.06 -1.95 8.66
N PRO A 11 -9.37 -1.77 9.95
CA PRO A 11 -8.71 -2.49 11.04
C PRO A 11 -8.86 -4.00 10.99
N ASP A 12 -9.88 -4.51 10.30
CA ASP A 12 -10.07 -5.93 10.07
C ASP A 12 -9.19 -6.48 8.92
N THR A 13 -8.54 -5.58 8.17
CA THR A 13 -7.76 -5.97 6.98
C THR A 13 -6.51 -6.74 7.38
N SER A 14 -6.47 -7.99 6.97
CA SER A 14 -5.31 -8.86 7.10
C SER A 14 -4.28 -8.66 5.98
N ASP A 15 -3.05 -9.10 6.19
CA ASP A 15 -1.90 -8.85 5.32
C ASP A 15 -2.02 -9.72 4.06
N ASP A 16 -2.64 -10.88 4.23
CA ASP A 16 -3.12 -11.72 3.15
C ASP A 16 -4.16 -11.00 2.28
N GLU A 17 -5.17 -10.34 2.87
CA GLU A 17 -6.16 -9.57 2.09
C GLU A 17 -5.51 -8.41 1.31
N ILE A 18 -4.53 -7.72 1.91
CA ILE A 18 -3.75 -6.68 1.22
C ILE A 18 -3.02 -7.30 0.02
N ARG A 19 -2.40 -8.47 0.21
CA ARG A 19 -1.70 -9.18 -0.85
C ARG A 19 -2.64 -9.60 -1.97
N GLU A 20 -3.79 -10.19 -1.65
CA GLU A 20 -4.80 -10.59 -2.64
C GLU A 20 -5.36 -9.38 -3.40
N PHE A 21 -5.67 -8.30 -2.68
CA PHE A 21 -6.15 -7.07 -3.27
C PHE A 21 -5.14 -6.50 -4.26
N LEU A 22 -3.88 -6.36 -3.84
CA LEU A 22 -2.80 -5.88 -4.69
C LEU A 22 -2.60 -6.79 -5.91
N ALA A 23 -2.63 -8.11 -5.72
CA ALA A 23 -2.56 -9.07 -6.82
C ALA A 23 -3.71 -8.89 -7.83
N LYS A 24 -4.94 -8.63 -7.38
CA LYS A 24 -6.09 -8.31 -8.26
C LYS A 24 -5.87 -7.05 -9.11
N TYR A 25 -5.11 -6.08 -8.60
CA TYR A 25 -4.76 -4.86 -9.35
C TYR A 25 -3.48 -5.00 -10.18
N GLY A 26 -2.84 -6.17 -10.19
CA GLY A 26 -1.64 -6.45 -10.96
C GLY A 26 -0.34 -6.06 -10.25
N PHE A 27 -0.38 -5.82 -8.94
CA PHE A 27 0.84 -5.66 -8.17
C PHE A 27 1.49 -7.04 -7.92
N PRO A 28 2.83 -7.11 -7.98
CA PRO A 28 3.55 -8.30 -7.55
C PRO A 28 3.46 -8.49 -6.02
N PRO A 29 3.82 -9.67 -5.50
CA PRO A 29 4.03 -9.85 -4.06
C PRO A 29 5.09 -8.87 -3.55
N PHE A 30 4.84 -8.28 -2.39
CA PHE A 30 5.80 -7.45 -1.67
C PHE A 30 6.82 -8.32 -0.94
N ASP A 31 8.03 -7.80 -0.74
CA ASP A 31 9.09 -8.49 0.00
C ASP A 31 8.88 -8.38 1.51
N GLU A 32 8.36 -7.24 1.97
CA GLU A 32 8.20 -6.93 3.39
C GLU A 32 6.99 -6.01 3.60
N ILE A 33 6.33 -6.17 4.74
CA ILE A 33 5.18 -5.37 5.18
C ILE A 33 5.38 -4.91 6.61
N GLU A 34 5.25 -3.60 6.82
CA GLU A 34 5.29 -2.98 8.14
C GLU A 34 3.92 -2.36 8.43
N ARG A 35 3.21 -2.91 9.41
CA ARG A 35 1.94 -2.32 9.85
C ARG A 35 2.22 -1.23 10.87
N ALA A 36 1.75 -0.03 10.57
CA ALA A 36 1.73 1.08 11.51
C ALA A 36 0.35 1.13 12.18
N PRO A 37 0.25 0.90 13.51
CA PRO A 37 -0.97 1.16 14.25
C PRO A 37 -1.18 2.67 14.27
N GLY A 38 -1.92 3.20 13.29
CA GLY A 38 -2.22 4.63 13.26
C GLY A 38 -2.98 5.02 14.52
N GLU A 39 -2.59 6.14 15.14
CA GLU A 39 -3.13 6.62 16.42
C GLU A 39 -4.67 6.54 16.44
N GLY A 40 -5.19 5.50 17.10
CA GLY A 40 -6.59 5.35 17.52
C GLY A 40 -7.67 4.98 16.50
N SER A 41 -7.51 5.15 15.17
CA SER A 41 -8.64 4.88 14.25
C SER A 41 -8.34 4.59 12.77
N ARG A 42 -7.08 4.65 12.34
CA ARG A 42 -6.74 4.46 10.91
C ARG A 42 -5.43 3.70 10.77
N PRO A 43 -5.47 2.36 10.77
CA PRO A 43 -4.28 1.58 10.54
C PRO A 43 -3.69 1.90 9.16
N ALA A 44 -2.37 1.79 9.08
CA ALA A 44 -1.62 1.94 7.85
C ALA A 44 -0.66 0.76 7.69
N ALA A 45 -0.26 0.49 6.46
CA ALA A 45 0.74 -0.51 6.13
C ALA A 45 1.73 0.08 5.13
N VAL A 46 3.01 -0.11 5.38
CA VAL A 46 4.08 0.19 4.43
C VAL A 46 4.52 -1.13 3.81
N LEU A 47 4.52 -1.16 2.49
CA LEU A 47 4.92 -2.32 1.70
C LEU A 47 6.24 -2.00 1.01
N THR A 48 7.21 -2.86 1.17
CA THR A 48 8.53 -2.71 0.57
C THR A 48 8.67 -3.66 -0.61
N TYR A 49 9.02 -3.08 -1.76
CA TYR A 49 9.30 -3.80 -2.99
C TYR A 49 10.76 -3.59 -3.40
N ARG A 50 11.55 -4.66 -3.39
CA ARG A 50 12.96 -4.60 -3.75
C ARG A 50 13.16 -4.69 -5.26
N ASN A 51 12.34 -5.50 -5.93
CA ASN A 51 12.49 -5.88 -7.34
C ASN A 51 11.43 -5.28 -8.29
N ILE A 52 10.78 -4.17 -7.92
CA ILE A 52 9.82 -3.47 -8.79
C ILE A 52 10.37 -2.13 -9.27
N ASP A 53 10.07 -1.79 -10.51
CA ASP A 53 10.34 -0.47 -11.05
C ASP A 53 9.41 0.58 -10.39
N PRO A 54 9.96 1.68 -9.84
CA PRO A 54 9.18 2.70 -9.14
C PRO A 54 8.21 3.45 -10.06
N ASN A 55 8.49 3.55 -11.37
CA ASN A 55 7.58 4.16 -12.34
C ASN A 55 6.38 3.24 -12.58
N ALA A 56 6.60 1.94 -12.74
CA ALA A 56 5.52 0.96 -12.86
C ALA A 56 4.66 0.90 -11.58
N LEU A 57 5.29 0.87 -10.40
CA LEU A 57 4.59 0.89 -9.11
C LEU A 57 3.77 2.18 -8.96
N GLY A 58 4.28 3.33 -9.41
CA GLY A 58 3.55 4.60 -9.40
C GLY A 58 2.29 4.59 -10.26
N GLN A 59 2.32 3.93 -11.43
CA GLN A 59 1.12 3.77 -12.26
C GLN A 59 0.06 2.91 -11.57
N LEU A 60 0.47 1.80 -10.96
CA LEU A 60 -0.43 0.92 -10.20
C LEU A 60 -0.99 1.62 -8.95
N GLN A 61 -0.14 2.32 -8.20
CA GLN A 61 -0.52 3.09 -7.02
C GLN A 61 -1.58 4.14 -7.35
N LYS A 62 -1.47 4.86 -8.47
CA LYS A 62 -2.48 5.83 -8.89
C LYS A 62 -3.86 5.21 -9.13
N ARG A 63 -3.93 3.93 -9.52
CA ARG A 63 -5.20 3.22 -9.76
C ARG A 63 -5.93 2.89 -8.47
N ILE A 64 -5.17 2.54 -7.43
CA ILE A 64 -5.74 2.20 -6.11
C ILE A 64 -5.81 3.42 -5.16
N HIS A 65 -5.15 4.52 -5.51
CA HIS A 65 -5.21 5.74 -4.74
C HIS A 65 -6.61 6.35 -4.81
N SER A 66 -7.17 6.74 -3.65
CA SER A 66 -8.50 7.32 -3.52
C SER A 66 -9.65 6.39 -3.92
N MET A 67 -9.37 5.10 -4.10
CA MET A 67 -10.43 4.13 -4.39
C MET A 67 -11.19 3.76 -3.11
N HIS A 68 -12.47 3.47 -3.24
CA HIS A 68 -13.27 3.01 -2.11
C HIS A 68 -13.06 1.51 -1.92
N TRP A 69 -12.36 1.14 -0.85
CA TRP A 69 -12.16 -0.24 -0.44
C TRP A 69 -12.70 -0.42 0.99
N LYS A 70 -13.52 -1.45 1.20
CA LYS A 70 -14.22 -1.71 2.48
C LYS A 70 -14.94 -0.47 3.06
N ASN A 71 -15.74 0.20 2.21
CA ASN A 71 -16.52 1.40 2.57
C ASN A 71 -15.68 2.64 2.97
N ARG A 72 -14.36 2.65 2.70
CA ARG A 72 -13.47 3.75 3.04
C ARG A 72 -12.55 4.12 1.87
N PRO A 73 -12.16 5.39 1.70
CA PRO A 73 -11.21 5.78 0.67
C PRO A 73 -9.79 5.34 1.05
N LEU A 74 -9.18 4.47 0.25
CA LEU A 74 -7.83 3.99 0.47
C LEU A 74 -6.80 5.07 0.10
N THR A 75 -5.85 5.33 0.99
CA THR A 75 -4.74 6.26 0.73
C THR A 75 -3.50 5.48 0.32
N ALA A 76 -3.25 5.33 -0.97
CA ALA A 76 -2.00 4.74 -1.46
C ALA A 76 -0.99 5.85 -1.79
N GLN A 77 0.26 5.79 -1.35
CA GLN A 77 1.31 6.76 -1.67
C GLN A 77 2.67 6.07 -1.85
N ILE A 78 3.46 6.47 -2.84
CA ILE A 78 4.83 5.97 -2.98
C ILE A 78 5.75 6.76 -2.04
N LEU A 79 6.38 6.05 -1.10
CA LEU A 79 7.45 6.62 -0.28
C LEU A 79 8.74 6.58 -1.08
N ARG A 80 9.12 7.73 -1.64
CA ARG A 80 10.47 7.93 -2.19
C ARG A 80 11.41 8.22 -1.01
N ASP A 81 12.46 7.43 -0.87
CA ASP A 81 13.60 7.80 -0.02
C ASP A 81 14.26 9.00 -0.70
N GLY A 82 13.90 10.21 -0.29
CA GLY A 82 14.17 11.41 -1.07
C GLY A 82 13.79 12.67 -0.32
N PHE A 83 14.32 12.82 0.90
CA PHE A 83 14.59 14.13 1.46
C PHE A 83 16.06 14.13 1.87
N ALA A 84 16.90 14.53 0.91
CA ALA A 84 18.23 15.06 1.14
C ALA A 84 18.16 16.56 0.84
#